data_AF-A0A9W8UMA5-F1
#
_entry.id   AF-A0A9W8UMA5-F1
#
_cell.length_a   1.000
_cell.length_b   1.000
_cell.length_c   1.000
_cell.angle_alpha   90.00
_cell.angle_beta   90.00
_cell.angle_gamma   90.00
#
_symmetry.space_group_name_H-M   'P 1'
#
loop_
_entity.id
_entity.type
_entity.pdbx_description
1 polymer ?
#
loop_
_entity_poly.entity_id
_entity_poly.type
_entity_poly.pdbx_seq_one_letter_code
_entity_poly.pdbx_strand_id
1 'polypeptide(L)'
;MAAFIDPSGAPVYDIADHFRNDDLPDMLVSKEHLGAALAELFDGTNVLALMRGHGFTVVAESMELAVLRAVYTQKNASIQTTALQLARDILQTSTTSGIKYLSPRECEAANGRILWSHKRPWELWVREVEAQPLYTNLA
;
A
#
# COMPACT_ATOMS: atom_id res chain seq x y z
N MET A 1 -10.44 -2.89 -2.16
CA MET A 1 -9.75 -3.09 -3.46
C MET A 1 -8.70 -2.00 -3.57
N ALA A 2 -7.46 -2.33 -3.92
CA ALA A 2 -6.35 -1.37 -3.96
C ALA A 2 -5.95 -1.01 -5.40
N ALA A 3 -6.92 -0.60 -6.22
CA ALA A 3 -6.70 -0.29 -7.64
C ALA A 3 -5.86 0.99 -7.89
N PHE A 4 -5.51 1.71 -6.83
CA PHE A 4 -4.54 2.81 -6.86
C PHE A 4 -3.08 2.31 -6.93
N ILE A 5 -2.84 1.00 -6.77
CA ILE A 5 -1.54 0.38 -7.00
C ILE A 5 -1.40 0.13 -8.50
N ASP A 6 -0.24 0.45 -9.06
CA ASP A 6 0.04 0.25 -10.47
C ASP A 6 -0.19 -1.23 -10.87
N PRO A 7 -0.72 -1.52 -12.08
CA PRO A 7 -0.91 -2.89 -12.54
C PRO A 7 0.37 -3.74 -12.57
N SER A 8 1.54 -3.12 -12.71
CA SER A 8 2.85 -3.79 -12.63
C SER A 8 3.31 -4.07 -11.21
N GLY A 9 2.61 -3.54 -10.20
CA GLY A 9 2.91 -3.69 -8.78
C GLY A 9 3.44 -2.41 -8.14
N ALA A 10 3.64 -2.46 -6.83
CA ALA A 10 4.26 -1.35 -6.09
C ALA A 10 5.79 -1.40 -6.25
N PRO A 11 6.46 -0.26 -6.46
CA PRO A 11 7.92 -0.20 -6.42
C PRO A 11 8.44 -0.61 -5.03
N VAL A 12 9.62 -1.22 -5.01
CA VAL A 12 10.31 -1.62 -3.79
C VAL A 12 11.55 -0.76 -3.60
N TYR A 13 11.52 0.08 -2.57
CA TYR A 13 12.69 0.78 -2.06
C TYR A 13 13.59 -0.20 -1.32
N ASP A 14 14.78 -0.44 -1.85
CA ASP A 14 15.84 -1.13 -1.14
C ASP A 14 16.86 -0.12 -0.60
N ILE A 15 16.73 0.18 0.69
CA ILE A 15 17.61 1.13 1.38
C ILE A 15 19.11 0.75 1.27
N ALA A 16 19.42 -0.55 1.07
CA ALA A 16 20.80 -1.01 0.93
C ALA A 16 21.51 -0.44 -0.30
N ASP A 17 20.76 -0.13 -1.37
CA ASP A 17 21.31 0.45 -2.60
C ASP A 17 21.71 1.93 -2.43
N HIS A 18 21.33 2.55 -1.31
CA HIS A 18 21.50 3.98 -1.06
C HIS A 18 22.40 4.30 0.15
N PHE A 19 22.90 3.28 0.86
CA PHE A 19 23.82 3.50 1.97
C PHE A 19 25.15 4.10 1.51
N ARG A 20 25.63 5.07 2.27
CA ARG A 20 26.98 5.65 2.20
C ARG A 20 27.85 5.03 3.29
N ASN A 21 29.16 5.22 3.19
CA ASN A 21 30.14 4.59 4.09
C ASN A 21 29.94 4.90 5.59
N ASP A 22 29.33 6.04 5.91
CA ASP A 22 29.06 6.51 7.27
C ASP A 22 27.63 6.23 7.74
N ASP A 23 26.79 5.61 6.91
CA ASP A 23 25.44 5.23 7.29
C ASP A 23 25.44 4.01 8.20
N LEU A 24 24.51 4.01 9.17
CA LEU A 24 24.19 2.83 9.96
C LEU A 24 23.14 2.01 9.19
N PRO A 25 23.39 0.73 8.84
CA PRO A 25 22.44 -0.09 8.08
C PRO A 25 21.34 -0.67 9.00
N ASP A 26 20.56 0.20 9.65
CA ASP A 26 19.50 -0.14 10.61
C ASP A 26 18.10 -0.17 9.99
N MET A 27 18.01 -0.04 8.65
CA MET A 27 16.78 0.01 7.87
C MET A 27 15.91 1.28 8.09
N LEU A 28 16.40 2.26 8.85
CA LEU A 28 15.68 3.51 9.09
C LEU A 28 16.06 4.57 8.05
N VAL A 29 15.03 5.20 7.48
CA VAL A 29 15.19 6.39 6.64
C VAL A 29 15.37 7.61 7.53
N SER A 30 16.57 7.75 8.08
CA SER A 30 16.91 8.77 9.09
C SER A 30 17.81 9.90 8.57
N LYS A 31 18.23 9.82 7.31
CA LYS A 31 19.11 10.78 6.63
C LYS A 31 18.43 11.38 5.41
N GLU A 32 18.83 12.59 5.08
CA GLU A 32 18.30 13.35 3.94
C GLU A 32 18.44 12.57 2.62
N HIS A 33 19.62 11.99 2.33
CA HIS A 33 19.82 11.28 1.05
C HIS A 33 19.02 9.99 0.94
N LEU A 34 18.82 9.28 2.06
CA LEU A 34 17.95 8.10 2.11
C LEU A 34 16.48 8.51 1.89
N GLY A 35 16.05 9.60 2.52
CA GLY A 35 14.72 10.17 2.33
C GLY A 35 14.48 10.66 0.91
N ALA A 36 15.46 11.33 0.30
CA ALA A 36 15.42 11.78 -1.09
C ALA A 36 15.29 10.59 -2.04
N ALA A 37 16.09 9.54 -1.86
CA ALA A 37 16.02 8.32 -2.65
C ALA A 37 14.66 7.60 -2.53
N LEU A 38 14.07 7.55 -1.32
CA LEU A 38 12.71 7.03 -1.15
C LEU A 38 11.67 7.94 -1.84
N ALA A 39 11.85 9.26 -1.76
CA ALA A 39 10.94 10.23 -2.35
C ALA A 39 10.92 10.17 -3.90
N GLU A 40 12.03 9.80 -4.54
CA GLU A 40 12.12 9.60 -5.98
C GLU A 40 11.12 8.56 -6.53
N LEU A 41 10.68 7.61 -5.69
CA LEU A 41 9.67 6.64 -6.08
C LEU A 41 8.28 7.27 -6.26
N PHE A 42 8.01 8.45 -5.69
CA PHE A 42 6.73 9.15 -5.73
C PHE A 42 6.72 10.26 -6.80
N ASP A 43 7.02 9.89 -8.04
CA ASP A 43 7.14 10.75 -9.23
C ASP A 43 5.80 11.32 -9.77
N GLY A 44 4.70 11.14 -9.04
CA GLY A 44 3.35 11.49 -9.45
C GLY A 44 2.58 10.36 -10.13
N THR A 45 3.24 9.25 -10.47
CA THR A 45 2.58 8.02 -10.94
C THR A 45 2.32 7.04 -9.80
N ASN A 46 3.30 6.88 -8.90
CA ASN A 46 3.16 5.99 -7.74
C ASN A 46 2.63 6.74 -6.52
N VAL A 47 1.72 6.09 -5.81
CA VAL A 47 1.18 6.57 -4.52
C VAL A 47 1.51 5.66 -3.34
N LEU A 48 2.28 4.60 -3.60
CA LEU A 48 2.68 3.56 -2.66
C LEU A 48 4.11 3.10 -3.02
N ALA A 49 4.96 2.97 -2.02
CA ALA A 49 6.24 2.28 -2.13
C ALA A 49 6.40 1.27 -0.99
N LEU A 50 6.86 0.06 -1.30
CA LEU A 50 7.27 -0.92 -0.31
C LEU A 50 8.71 -0.63 0.10
N MET A 51 9.05 -0.84 1.37
CA MET A 51 10.41 -0.68 1.88
C MET A 51 10.90 -2.05 2.32
N ARG A 52 11.90 -2.60 1.62
CA ARG A 52 12.39 -3.96 1.88
C ARG A 52 12.74 -4.12 3.35
N GLY A 53 12.20 -5.15 4.01
CA GLY A 53 12.51 -5.47 5.41
C GLY A 53 12.01 -4.45 6.45
N HIS A 54 11.16 -3.49 6.06
CA HIS A 54 10.68 -2.43 6.95
C HIS A 54 9.15 -2.34 6.92
N GLY A 55 8.56 -1.90 5.82
CA GLY A 55 7.13 -1.59 5.76
C GLY A 55 6.72 -1.03 4.42
N PHE A 56 5.80 -0.07 4.41
CA PHE A 56 5.43 0.66 3.21
C PHE A 56 5.12 2.12 3.53
N THR A 57 5.27 2.98 2.53
CA THR A 57 4.91 4.39 2.59
C THR A 57 3.85 4.69 1.54
N VAL A 58 2.82 5.46 1.91
CA VAL A 58 1.80 5.97 0.99
C VAL A 58 1.80 7.49 1.01
N VAL A 59 1.53 8.10 -0.14
CA VAL A 59 1.30 9.55 -0.26
C VAL A 59 -0.13 9.78 -0.74
N ALA A 60 -0.72 10.91 -0.37
CA ALA A 60 -2.04 11.32 -0.83
C ALA A 60 -2.27 12.83 -0.67
N GLU A 61 -3.29 13.31 -1.37
CA GLU A 61 -3.74 14.70 -1.42
C GLU A 61 -4.55 15.09 -0.17
N SER A 62 -4.98 14.11 0.64
CA SER A 62 -5.64 14.32 1.92
C SER A 62 -5.34 13.20 2.92
N MET A 63 -5.54 13.49 4.20
CA MET A 63 -5.38 12.50 5.28
C MET A 63 -6.31 11.30 5.11
N GLU A 64 -7.56 11.52 4.70
CA GLU A 64 -8.54 10.45 4.50
C GLU A 64 -8.14 9.51 3.38
N LEU A 65 -7.59 10.06 2.29
CA LEU A 65 -7.06 9.25 1.19
C LEU A 65 -5.79 8.51 1.59
N ALA A 66 -4.90 9.12 2.38
CA ALA A 66 -3.70 8.45 2.90
C ALA A 66 -4.09 7.25 3.78
N VAL A 67 -5.05 7.43 4.70
CA VAL A 67 -5.57 6.35 5.55
C VAL A 67 -6.25 5.27 4.71
N LEU A 68 -7.07 5.65 3.72
CA LEU A 68 -7.70 4.69 2.81
C LEU A 68 -6.64 3.86 2.08
N ARG A 69 -5.64 4.50 1.47
CA ARG A 69 -4.55 3.82 0.75
C ARG A 69 -3.82 2.88 1.69
N ALA A 70 -3.46 3.30 2.90
CA ALA A 70 -2.80 2.46 3.87
C ALA A 70 -3.61 1.20 4.25
N VAL A 71 -4.89 1.38 4.63
CA VAL A 71 -5.77 0.28 5.03
C VAL A 71 -5.98 -0.71 3.88
N TYR A 72 -6.27 -0.21 2.68
CA TYR A 72 -6.53 -1.09 1.55
C TYR A 72 -5.27 -1.73 0.96
N THR A 73 -4.09 -1.12 1.09
CA THR A 73 -2.81 -1.77 0.76
C THR A 73 -2.62 -3.01 1.63
N GLN A 74 -2.76 -2.89 2.95
CA GLN A 74 -2.61 -4.02 3.87
C GLN A 74 -3.64 -5.12 3.58
N LYS A 75 -4.92 -4.75 3.40
CA LYS A 75 -5.97 -5.72 3.06
C LYS A 75 -5.70 -6.41 1.73
N ASN A 76 -5.27 -5.67 0.71
CA ASN A 76 -4.96 -6.23 -0.60
C ASN A 76 -3.80 -7.21 -0.53
N ALA A 77 -2.72 -6.87 0.16
CA ALA A 77 -1.59 -7.76 0.40
C ALA A 77 -2.02 -9.06 1.09
N SER A 78 -2.81 -8.98 2.16
CA SER A 78 -3.32 -10.16 2.88
C SER A 78 -4.19 -11.08 1.99
N ILE A 79 -5.09 -10.49 1.21
CA ILE A 79 -5.94 -11.23 0.25
C ILE A 79 -5.06 -11.89 -0.81
N GLN A 80 -4.11 -11.16 -1.40
CA GLN A 80 -3.22 -11.67 -2.43
C GLN A 80 -2.33 -12.79 -1.91
N THR A 81 -1.78 -12.67 -0.70
CA THR A 81 -1.02 -13.75 -0.04
C THR A 81 -1.86 -15.02 0.10
N THR A 82 -3.10 -14.89 0.58
CA THR A 82 -4.02 -16.02 0.75
C THR A 82 -4.36 -16.65 -0.60
N ALA A 83 -4.66 -15.83 -1.61
CA ALA A 83 -4.96 -16.30 -2.96
C ALA A 83 -3.76 -17.05 -3.58
N LEU A 84 -2.52 -16.57 -3.36
CA LEU A 84 -1.31 -17.23 -3.86
C LEU A 84 -1.04 -18.57 -3.16
N GLN A 85 -1.33 -18.67 -1.87
CA GLN A 85 -1.25 -19.93 -1.13
C GLN A 85 -2.24 -20.95 -1.69
N LEU A 86 -3.51 -20.57 -1.83
CA LEU A 86 -4.55 -21.44 -2.39
C LEU A 86 -4.25 -21.84 -3.86
N ALA A 87 -3.77 -20.90 -4.68
CA ALA A 87 -3.42 -21.18 -6.05
C ALA A 87 -2.28 -22.18 -6.16
N ARG A 88 -1.28 -22.13 -5.26
CA ARG A 88 -0.20 -23.12 -5.20
C ARG A 88 -0.74 -24.52 -4.94
N ASP A 89 -1.67 -24.65 -4.00
CA ASP A 89 -2.26 -25.95 -3.65
C ASP A 89 -3.08 -26.53 -4.81
N ILE A 90 -3.84 -25.68 -5.52
CA ILE A 90 -4.64 -26.08 -6.70
C ILE A 90 -3.74 -26.44 -7.89
N LEU A 91 -2.64 -25.72 -8.11
CA LEU A 91 -1.70 -26.01 -9.21
C LEU A 91 -0.94 -27.32 -9.02
N GLN A 92 -0.87 -27.86 -7.80
CA GLN A 92 -0.35 -29.21 -7.56
C GLN A 92 -1.35 -30.31 -7.95
N THR A 93 -2.65 -30.00 -8.07
CA THR A 93 -3.72 -30.99 -8.26
C THR A 93 -4.57 -30.77 -9.52
N SER A 94 -4.40 -29.64 -10.24
CA SER A 94 -5.22 -29.22 -11.38
C SER A 94 -4.39 -28.45 -12.43
N THR A 95 -4.86 -28.44 -13.68
CA THR A 95 -4.31 -27.65 -14.81
C THR A 95 -4.86 -26.23 -14.88
N THR A 96 -5.67 -25.80 -13.91
CA THR A 96 -6.27 -24.45 -13.90
C THR A 96 -5.20 -23.38 -13.69
N SER A 97 -5.16 -22.39 -14.59
CA SER A 97 -4.18 -21.31 -14.58
C SER A 97 -4.29 -20.42 -13.34
N GLY A 98 -3.17 -19.80 -12.96
CA GLY A 98 -3.01 -19.03 -11.72
C GLY A 98 -3.91 -17.79 -11.58
N ILE A 99 -3.58 -16.94 -10.60
CA ILE A 99 -4.41 -15.77 -10.24
C ILE A 99 -4.55 -14.83 -11.45
N LYS A 100 -5.80 -14.52 -11.80
CA LYS A 100 -6.12 -13.46 -12.76
C LYS A 100 -6.15 -12.12 -12.06
N TYR A 101 -5.19 -11.26 -12.38
CA TYR A 101 -5.09 -9.89 -11.87
C TYR A 101 -5.95 -8.91 -12.68
N LEU A 102 -6.10 -7.69 -12.15
CA LEU A 102 -6.78 -6.60 -12.85
C LEU A 102 -5.94 -6.15 -14.06
N SER A 103 -6.63 -5.86 -15.16
CA SER A 103 -6.04 -5.17 -16.31
C SER A 103 -5.82 -3.67 -16.00
N PRO A 104 -4.92 -2.98 -16.74
CA PRO A 104 -4.71 -1.54 -16.55
C PRO A 104 -5.99 -0.70 -16.62
N ARG A 105 -6.90 -1.04 -17.55
CA ARG A 105 -8.19 -0.37 -17.69
C ARG A 105 -9.11 -0.60 -16.50
N GLU A 106 -9.12 -1.81 -15.93
CA GLU A 106 -9.88 -2.10 -14.72
C GLU A 106 -9.31 -1.37 -13.50
N CYS A 107 -7.98 -1.28 -13.38
CA CYS A 107 -7.33 -0.50 -12.33
C CYS A 107 -7.71 0.98 -12.41
N GLU A 108 -7.60 1.60 -13.58
CA GLU A 108 -7.97 3.01 -13.77
C GLU A 108 -9.43 3.29 -13.40
N ALA A 109 -10.36 2.50 -13.95
CA ALA A 109 -11.79 2.66 -13.68
C ALA A 109 -12.13 2.45 -12.20
N ALA A 110 -11.54 1.43 -11.57
CA ALA A 110 -11.75 1.14 -10.15
C ALA A 110 -11.13 2.21 -9.25
N ASN A 111 -9.95 2.75 -9.60
CA ASN A 111 -9.32 3.84 -8.86
C ASN A 111 -10.20 5.10 -8.90
N GLY A 112 -10.78 5.45 -10.05
CA GLY A 112 -11.74 6.55 -10.15
C GLY A 112 -12.94 6.40 -9.20
N ARG A 113 -13.42 5.17 -8.98
CA ARG A 113 -14.49 4.87 -8.00
C ARG A 113 -14.02 4.96 -6.56
N ILE A 114 -12.80 4.53 -6.27
CA ILE A 114 -12.19 4.70 -4.93
C ILE A 114 -12.12 6.18 -4.58
N LEU A 115 -11.59 7.02 -5.47
CA LEU A 115 -11.51 8.46 -5.28
C LEU A 115 -12.90 9.10 -5.08
N TRP A 116 -13.90 8.68 -5.86
CA TRP A 116 -15.26 9.20 -5.71
C TRP A 116 -15.93 8.81 -4.37
N SER A 117 -15.58 7.66 -3.79
CA SER A 117 -16.27 7.11 -2.62
C SER A 117 -15.47 7.14 -1.32
N HIS A 118 -14.23 7.65 -1.31
CA HIS A 118 -13.30 7.56 -0.18
C HIS A 118 -13.82 8.15 1.15
N LYS A 119 -14.75 9.12 1.09
CA LYS A 119 -15.37 9.70 2.30
C LYS A 119 -16.27 8.71 3.05
N ARG A 120 -16.88 7.75 2.36
CA ARG A 120 -17.75 6.74 2.97
C ARG A 120 -17.03 5.86 3.99
N PRO A 121 -15.90 5.19 3.66
CA PRO A 121 -15.16 4.42 4.66
C PRO A 121 -14.55 5.32 5.73
N TRP A 122 -14.14 6.55 5.39
CA TRP A 122 -13.64 7.51 6.37
C TRP A 122 -14.66 7.80 7.48
N GLU A 123 -15.88 8.20 7.10
CA GLU A 123 -16.96 8.48 8.04
C GLU A 123 -17.28 7.27 8.92
N LEU A 124 -17.23 6.06 8.35
CA LEU A 124 -17.40 4.81 9.11
C LEU A 124 -16.30 4.62 10.16
N TRP A 125 -15.03 4.81 9.79
CA TRP A 125 -13.91 4.66 10.72
C TRP A 125 -13.91 5.74 11.82
N VAL A 126 -14.29 6.97 11.48
CA VAL A 126 -14.49 8.03 12.49
C VAL A 126 -15.56 7.60 13.49
N ARG A 127 -16.70 7.08 13.02
CA ARG A 127 -17.76 6.58 13.90
C ARG A 127 -17.33 5.40 14.77
N GLU A 128 -16.51 4.51 14.22
CA GLU A 128 -15.93 3.39 14.95
C GLU A 128 -15.02 3.87 16.08
N VAL A 129 -14.18 4.89 15.84
CA VAL A 129 -13.33 5.51 16.86
C VAL A 129 -14.17 6.27 17.90
N GLU A 130 -15.18 7.04 17.48
CA GLU A 130 -16.10 7.77 18.39
C GLU A 130 -16.86 6.83 19.32
N ALA A 131 -17.20 5.62 18.86
CA ALA A 131 -17.90 4.62 19.65
C ALA A 131 -16.97 3.80 20.55
N GLN A 132 -15.65 3.93 20.41
CA GLN A 132 -14.66 3.12 21.12
C GLN A 132 -14.19 3.83 22.41
N PRO A 133 -14.47 3.29 23.62
CA PRO A 133 -14.12 3.94 24.89
C PRO A 133 -12.63 4.18 25.12
N LEU A 134 -11.75 3.52 24.36
CA LEU A 134 -10.30 3.72 24.44
C LEU A 134 -9.84 5.07 23.87
N TYR A 135 -10.66 5.72 23.04
CA TYR A 135 -10.32 7.01 22.44
C TYR A 135 -11.20 8.10 23.06
N THR A 136 -10.56 9.18 23.51
CA THR A 136 -11.25 10.36 24.02
C THR A 136 -10.65 11.58 23.32
N ASN A 137 -11.49 12.33 22.62
CA ASN A 137 -11.07 13.61 22.06
C ASN A 137 -10.82 14.57 23.22
N LEU A 138 -9.59 15.05 23.33
CA LEU A 138 -9.28 16.17 24.23
C LEU A 138 -9.88 17.43 23.60
N ALA A 139 -10.73 18.11 24.37
CA ALA A 139 -11.38 19.36 23.98
C ALA A 139 -10.38 20.53 23.95
#